data_AF-A0AB38SSI4-F1
#
_entry.id   AF-A0AB38SSI4-F1
#
_cell.length_a   1.000
_cell.length_b   1.000
_cell.length_c   1.000
_cell.angle_alpha   90.00
_cell.angle_beta   90.00
_cell.angle_gamma   90.00
#
_symmetry.space_group_name_H-M   'P 1'
#
loop_
_entity.id
_entity.type
_entity.pdbx_description
1 polymer ?
#
loop_
_entity_poly.entity_id
_entity_poly.type
_entity_poly.pdbx_seq_one_letter_code
_entity_poly.pdbx_strand_id
1 'polypeptide(L)'
;MALYGVALQEVLRKYGAKFLVCGGTFEAVEGKARGRNIVLEFKYYATALACYRSPEYATTKALRAGAVDIDIIVIEGYDGPQPTD
;
A
#
# COMPACT_ATOMS: atom_id res chain seq x y z
N MET A 1 2.43 -16.26 5.05
CA MET A 1 2.35 -15.07 4.18
C MET A 1 1.17 -15.10 3.20
N ALA A 2 0.75 -16.27 2.70
CA ALA A 2 -0.48 -16.40 1.89
C ALA A 2 -1.75 -15.89 2.60
N LEU A 3 -1.95 -16.28 3.88
CA LEU A 3 -3.08 -15.80 4.70
C LEU A 3 -3.11 -14.29 4.91
N TYR A 4 -1.93 -13.67 5.09
CA TYR A 4 -1.80 -12.23 5.17
C TYR A 4 -2.26 -11.54 3.87
N GLY A 5 -1.85 -12.09 2.71
CA GLY A 5 -2.23 -11.55 1.41
C GLY A 5 -3.74 -11.53 1.17
N VAL A 6 -4.42 -12.62 1.51
CA VAL A 6 -5.89 -12.72 1.37
C VAL A 6 -6.61 -11.74 2.30
N ALA A 7 -6.26 -11.74 3.59
CA ALA A 7 -6.88 -10.84 4.57
C ALA A 7 -6.64 -9.35 4.22
N LEU A 8 -5.45 -9.03 3.73
CA LEU A 8 -5.13 -7.67 3.27
C LEU A 8 -6.02 -7.25 2.10
N GLN A 9 -6.20 -8.12 1.11
CA GLN A 9 -7.04 -7.81 -0.06
C GLN A 9 -8.49 -7.52 0.32
N GLU A 10 -9.05 -8.23 1.30
CA GLU A 10 -10.41 -7.99 1.79
C GLU A 10 -10.56 -6.62 2.45
N VAL A 11 -9.63 -6.26 3.34
CA VAL A 11 -9.59 -4.94 3.98
C VAL A 11 -9.45 -3.86 2.91
N LEU A 12 -8.48 -3.99 2.00
CA LEU A 12 -8.24 -3.01 0.95
C LEU A 12 -9.46 -2.81 0.04
N ARG A 13 -10.16 -3.89 -0.31
CA ARG A 13 -11.41 -3.84 -1.10
C ARG A 13 -12.50 -3.05 -0.37
N LYS A 14 -12.66 -3.25 0.94
CA LYS A 14 -13.67 -2.53 1.75
C LYS A 14 -13.48 -1.01 1.70
N TYR A 15 -12.23 -0.54 1.64
CA TYR A 15 -11.91 0.89 1.54
C TYR A 15 -11.76 1.39 0.10
N GLY A 16 -12.08 0.57 -0.90
CA GLY A 16 -12.05 0.97 -2.31
C GLY A 16 -10.64 1.17 -2.87
N ALA A 17 -9.64 0.51 -2.30
CA ALA A 17 -8.27 0.57 -2.80
C ALA A 17 -8.16 -0.10 -4.18
N LYS A 18 -7.37 0.49 -5.07
CA LYS A 18 -6.99 -0.11 -6.35
C LYS A 18 -5.49 -0.40 -6.37
N PHE A 19 -5.10 -1.56 -6.87
CA PHE A 19 -3.69 -1.88 -7.07
C PHE A 19 -3.20 -1.26 -8.37
N LEU A 20 -2.24 -0.34 -8.28
CA LEU A 20 -1.49 0.15 -9.44
C LEU A 20 -0.23 -0.69 -9.68
N VAL A 21 0.42 -1.12 -8.59
CA VAL A 21 1.59 -2.01 -8.60
C VAL A 21 1.43 -3.07 -7.51
N CYS A 22 1.76 -4.33 -7.80
CA CYS A 22 1.65 -5.43 -6.84
C CYS A 22 2.86 -6.39 -6.88
N GLY A 23 4.06 -5.88 -6.64
CA GLY A 23 5.29 -6.69 -6.62
C GLY A 23 5.77 -7.15 -7.99
N GLY A 24 5.60 -6.33 -9.03
CA GLY A 24 6.22 -6.57 -10.34
C GLY A 24 7.75 -6.36 -10.32
N THR A 25 8.38 -6.63 -11.46
CA THR A 25 9.82 -6.36 -11.68
C THR A 25 10.15 -4.91 -11.37
N PHE A 26 11.24 -4.66 -10.65
CA PHE A 26 11.70 -3.33 -10.32
C PHE A 26 13.23 -3.26 -10.29
N GLU A 27 13.75 -2.05 -10.43
CA GLU A 27 15.17 -1.72 -10.27
C GLU A 27 15.29 -0.50 -9.37
N ALA A 28 16.21 -0.54 -8.41
CA ALA A 28 16.55 0.62 -7.59
C ALA A 28 17.59 1.47 -8.34
N VAL A 29 17.12 2.30 -9.27
CA VAL A 29 17.97 3.14 -10.13
C VAL A 29 18.87 4.09 -9.33
N GLU A 30 18.41 4.54 -8.17
CA GLU A 30 19.18 5.29 -7.18
C GLU A 30 18.74 4.90 -5.76
N GLY A 31 19.66 4.96 -4.79
CA GLY A 31 19.36 4.70 -3.37
C GLY A 31 19.16 3.21 -3.03
N LYS A 32 18.26 2.93 -2.07
CA LYS A 32 17.96 1.58 -1.59
C LYS A 32 16.45 1.34 -1.63
N ALA A 33 16.03 0.21 -2.19
CA ALA A 33 14.64 -0.23 -2.22
C ALA A 33 14.43 -1.50 -1.37
N ARG A 34 13.18 -1.72 -0.95
CA ARG A 34 12.76 -3.00 -0.34
C ARG A 34 12.56 -4.05 -1.43
N GLY A 35 12.58 -5.33 -1.04
CA GLY A 35 12.47 -6.45 -1.99
C GLY A 35 11.10 -6.62 -2.67
N ARG A 36 10.07 -5.87 -2.25
CA ARG A 36 8.74 -5.89 -2.86
C ARG A 36 8.06 -4.54 -2.71
N ASN A 37 7.54 -4.01 -3.81
CA ASN A 37 6.87 -2.70 -3.86
C ASN A 37 5.40 -2.85 -4.25
N ILE A 38 4.52 -2.14 -3.55
CA ILE A 38 3.07 -2.12 -3.79
C ILE A 38 2.64 -0.66 -3.81
N VAL A 39 1.88 -0.27 -4.84
CA VAL A 39 1.30 1.07 -4.95
C VAL A 39 -0.21 0.92 -5.03
N LEU A 40 -0.89 1.62 -4.13
CA LEU A 40 -2.34 1.60 -3.99
C LEU A 40 -2.89 3.00 -4.25
N GLU A 41 -3.90 3.08 -5.11
CA GLU A 41 -4.70 4.29 -5.28
C GLU A 41 -5.95 4.20 -4.39
N PHE A 42 -6.24 5.27 -3.68
CA PHE A 42 -7.51 5.50 -3.01
C PHE A 42 -8.13 6.77 -3.58
N LYS A 43 -9.47 6.84 -3.57
CA LYS A 43 -10.18 8.04 -4.03
C LYS A 43 -9.83 9.29 -3.23
N TYR A 44 -9.58 9.14 -1.92
CA TYR A 44 -9.24 10.25 -1.02
C TYR A 44 -8.15 9.84 -0.03
N TYR A 45 -7.27 10.78 0.32
CA TYR A 45 -6.21 10.57 1.32
C TYR A 45 -6.75 10.13 2.68
N ALA A 46 -7.84 10.75 3.15
CA ALA A 46 -8.47 10.39 4.40
C ALA A 46 -8.94 8.91 4.42
N THR A 47 -9.42 8.39 3.29
CA THR A 47 -9.82 6.98 3.17
C THR A 47 -8.63 6.04 3.30
N ALA A 48 -7.48 6.39 2.72
CA ALA A 48 -6.25 5.59 2.85
C ALA A 48 -5.76 5.54 4.31
N LEU A 49 -5.77 6.68 5.01
CA LEU A 49 -5.44 6.73 6.44
C LEU A 49 -6.44 5.95 7.30
N ALA A 50 -7.74 6.07 7.02
CA ALA A 50 -8.78 5.31 7.71
C ALA A 50 -8.59 3.81 7.53
N CYS A 51 -8.27 3.37 6.31
CA CYS A 51 -7.94 1.97 6.03
C CYS A 51 -6.77 1.49 6.89
N TYR A 52 -5.65 2.21 6.90
CA TYR A 52 -4.46 1.82 7.67
C TYR A 52 -4.70 1.77 9.18
N ARG A 53 -5.48 2.73 9.70
CA ARG A 53 -5.79 2.85 11.14
C ARG A 53 -6.94 1.97 11.60
N SER A 54 -7.57 1.23 10.68
CA SER A 54 -8.74 0.41 10.99
C SER A 54 -8.41 -0.79 11.87
N PRO A 55 -9.34 -1.23 12.75
CA PRO A 55 -9.17 -2.45 13.52
C PRO A 55 -8.90 -3.69 12.66
N GLU A 56 -9.52 -3.78 11.49
CA GLU A 56 -9.36 -4.91 10.57
C GLU A 56 -7.95 -4.94 9.96
N TYR A 57 -7.41 -3.76 9.62
CA TYR A 57 -6.02 -3.65 9.17
C TYR A 57 -5.04 -3.99 10.29
N ALA A 58 -5.32 -3.59 11.55
CA ALA A 58 -4.47 -3.93 12.69
C ALA A 58 -4.38 -5.46 12.90
N THR A 59 -5.51 -6.16 12.81
CA THR A 59 -5.56 -7.64 12.86
C THR A 59 -4.76 -8.26 11.72
N THR A 60 -4.92 -7.72 10.51
CA THR A 60 -4.19 -8.21 9.33
C THR A 60 -2.68 -7.95 9.45
N LYS A 61 -2.27 -6.79 9.99
CA LYS A 61 -0.86 -6.44 10.25
C LYS A 61 -0.21 -7.42 11.24
N ALA A 62 -0.95 -7.91 12.23
CA ALA A 62 -0.43 -8.90 13.17
C ALA A 62 -0.01 -10.22 12.49
N LEU A 63 -0.70 -10.62 11.41
CA LEU A 63 -0.37 -11.83 10.64
C LEU A 63 1.01 -11.78 9.95
N ARG A 64 1.60 -10.57 9.81
CA ARG A 64 2.93 -10.38 9.25
C ARG A 64 3.97 -9.89 10.25
N ALA A 65 3.65 -9.88 11.55
CA ALA A 65 4.58 -9.43 12.58
C ALA A 65 5.89 -10.24 12.56
N GLY A 66 7.03 -9.55 12.60
CA GLY A 66 8.36 -10.17 12.60
C GLY A 66 8.79 -10.84 11.29
N ALA A 67 7.93 -10.89 10.27
CA ALA A 67 8.22 -11.61 9.03
C ALA A 67 8.92 -10.74 7.97
N VAL A 68 8.69 -9.43 8.00
CA VAL A 68 9.22 -8.47 7.01
C VAL A 68 9.46 -7.10 7.63
N ASP A 69 10.49 -6.42 7.15
CA ASP A 69 10.62 -4.97 7.29
C ASP A 69 9.81 -4.28 6.18
N ILE A 70 8.95 -3.33 6.56
CA ILE A 70 8.11 -2.62 5.60
C ILE A 70 7.97 -1.16 5.99
N ASP A 71 8.14 -0.31 4.98
CA ASP A 71 7.85 1.11 5.07
C ASP A 71 6.51 1.35 4.38
N ILE A 72 5.60 2.06 5.05
CA ILE A 72 4.30 2.41 4.51
C ILE A 72 4.12 3.91 4.68
N ILE A 73 3.87 4.58 3.58
CA ILE A 73 3.57 6.00 3.53
C ILE A 73 2.21 6.20 2.88
N VAL A 74 1.45 7.15 3.39
CA VAL A 74 0.22 7.64 2.78
C VAL A 74 0.50 9.09 2.41
N ILE A 75 0.35 9.42 1.13
CA ILE A 75 0.69 10.72 0.57
C ILE A 75 -0.54 11.26 -0.16
N GLU A 76 -0.85 12.54 0.02
CA GLU A 76 -1.93 13.23 -0.69
C GLU A 76 -1.62 13.30 -2.19
N GLY A 77 -2.65 13.22 -3.04
CA GLY A 77 -2.49 13.41 -4.47
C GLY A 77 -1.99 14.81 -4.83
N TYR A 78 -1.44 14.96 -6.02
CA TYR A 78 -1.02 16.25 -6.55
C TYR A 78 -1.99 16.72 -7.63
N ASP A 79 -2.73 17.79 -7.36
CA ASP A 79 -3.71 18.39 -8.27
C ASP A 79 -3.12 19.51 -9.16
N GLY A 80 -1.82 19.77 -9.05
CA GLY A 80 -1.16 20.82 -9.82
C GLY A 80 -0.83 20.41 -11.26
N PRO A 81 -0.30 21.36 -12.05
CA PRO A 81 0.08 21.10 -13.43
C PRO A 81 1.08 19.95 -13.54
N GLN A 82 0.75 18.95 -14.36
CA GLN A 82 1.67 17.90 -14.72
C GLN A 82 2.60 18.38 -15.85
N PRO A 83 3.82 17.85 -15.96
CA PRO A 83 4.60 18.00 -17.17
C PRO A 83 3.74 17.59 -18.37
N THR A 84 3.61 18.49 -19.34
CA THR A 84 2.96 18.17 -20.61
C THR A 84 3.93 17.38 -21.47
N ASP A 85 3.40 16.65 -22.44
CA ASP A 85 4.18 16.06 -23.52
C ASP A 85 4.99 17.13 -24.29
#